data_AF-A0A3M0IYZ6-F1
#
_entry.id   AF-A0A3M0IYZ6-F1
#
_cell.length_a   1.000
_cell.length_b   1.000
_cell.length_c   1.000
_cell.angle_alpha   90.00
_cell.angle_beta   90.00
_cell.angle_gamma   90.00
#
_symmetry.space_group_name_H-M   'P 1'
#
loop_
_entity.id
_entity.type
_entity.pdbx_description
1 polymer ?
#
loop_
_entity_poly.entity_id
_entity_poly.type
_entity_poly.pdbx_seq_one_letter_code
_entity_poly.pdbx_strand_id
1 'polypeptide(L)'
;MDGASPSNGAGAAPGVGGSAGPPQDRESPSRESSPEPGETLITEGRATIAFPSTNEVFYNPVQGFNRDLTRPSRRGRSRGPPEPGDPPEPPRVARPGEPCEGGLRVLEALAASGLRSVRFAREVPGLGAVVASDRSPRAARLMARNVARNGVGGLVTPRLADARMLMYQSKAEREPFDVIDLDPYGSPAPFLDAAVQAVSEGGLLCVTCTDVAVMAGNSAETCYSKYGAVSLKGRFCHEMALRIVLHSLDLRANCYQRFVVPLLSVSADFYVRVFVRVFTGQAKVKASASKQALVFHCVGCGSHHLQRLGRATSHGSGFKYSAATGPPVGPTCEFCQQRHQELSDVPLYYTLDGLSSTIRSNTPSLLQLRSALLHAGFRVSLSHACRNAVKTDAPRPALWDIMRCWAKLHPVKLERLPDSSPAARILSVEPTLQASFALHEDANPSSRKRGLKRFPENPEPFWGPKARAKPG
;
A
#
# COMPACT_ATOMS: atom_id res chain seq x y z
N MET A 1 38.90 -55.24 73.96
CA MET A 1 39.62 -54.43 72.95
C MET A 1 38.63 -53.42 72.39
N ASP A 2 37.96 -52.67 73.27
CA ASP A 2 38.48 -51.53 74.07
C ASP A 2 38.58 -50.33 73.15
N GLY A 3 37.88 -49.21 73.35
CA GLY A 3 37.09 -48.61 74.43
C GLY A 3 36.91 -47.15 73.98
N ALA A 4 36.12 -46.26 74.55
CA ALA A 4 35.22 -46.25 75.68
C ALA A 4 34.33 -44.99 75.50
N SER A 5 33.05 -45.13 75.83
CA SER A 5 32.02 -44.11 76.10
C SER A 5 32.49 -43.08 77.18
N PRO A 6 31.75 -42.01 77.59
CA PRO A 6 30.28 -41.95 77.71
C PRO A 6 29.54 -40.58 77.58
N SER A 7 28.23 -40.61 77.26
CA SER A 7 27.05 -40.27 78.11
C SER A 7 26.76 -38.76 78.31
N ASN A 8 25.62 -38.23 77.87
CA ASN A 8 24.28 -38.17 78.51
C ASN A 8 23.98 -36.78 79.13
N GLY A 9 22.72 -36.35 78.98
CA GLY A 9 22.09 -35.24 79.71
C GLY A 9 21.43 -34.24 78.74
N ALA A 10 20.15 -34.37 78.39
CA ALA A 10 18.94 -34.05 79.17
C ALA A 10 18.77 -32.54 79.45
N GLY A 11 17.59 -31.99 79.15
CA GLY A 11 17.06 -30.81 79.85
C GLY A 11 16.51 -29.67 78.99
N ALA A 12 15.19 -29.73 78.80
CA ALA A 12 14.18 -28.66 78.75
C ALA A 12 14.58 -27.15 78.77
N ALA A 13 13.84 -26.40 77.93
CA ALA A 13 13.42 -24.99 77.96
C ALA A 13 13.32 -24.34 79.37
N PRO A 14 13.35 -23.00 79.56
CA PRO A 14 12.61 -22.01 78.73
C PRO A 14 13.21 -20.59 78.57
N GLY A 15 12.61 -19.82 77.66
CA GLY A 15 12.09 -18.50 78.03
C GLY A 15 12.94 -17.24 77.80
N VAL A 16 12.47 -16.49 76.80
CA VAL A 16 12.25 -15.02 76.80
C VAL A 16 13.45 -14.08 76.60
N GLY A 17 13.38 -13.32 75.51
CA GLY A 17 13.66 -11.88 75.53
C GLY A 17 14.80 -11.40 74.62
N GLY A 18 14.46 -10.64 73.58
CA GLY A 18 15.47 -9.86 72.85
C GLY A 18 15.10 -9.54 71.41
N SER A 19 14.46 -8.39 71.22
CA SER A 19 14.06 -7.77 69.96
C SER A 19 15.21 -7.63 68.94
N ALA A 20 15.03 -8.16 67.73
CA ALA A 20 15.77 -7.76 66.54
C ALA A 20 14.78 -7.21 65.51
N GLY A 21 14.86 -5.91 65.22
CA GLY A 21 14.03 -5.24 64.23
C GLY A 21 14.29 -5.78 62.81
N PRO A 22 13.32 -5.67 61.89
CA PRO A 22 13.50 -6.15 60.53
C PRO A 22 14.50 -5.26 59.77
N PRO A 23 15.38 -5.83 58.93
CA PRO A 23 16.25 -5.04 58.07
C PRO A 23 15.40 -4.30 57.04
N GLN A 24 15.52 -2.98 57.04
CA GLN A 24 14.92 -2.11 56.04
C GLN A 24 15.77 -2.15 54.77
N ASP A 25 15.46 -3.06 53.85
CA ASP A 25 15.90 -2.92 52.46
C ASP A 25 14.98 -1.91 51.75
N ARG A 26 15.25 -0.63 51.98
CA ARG A 26 14.81 0.45 51.10
C ARG A 26 15.86 0.59 49.99
N GLU A 27 15.69 -0.17 48.91
CA GLU A 27 16.38 0.14 47.66
C GLU A 27 15.84 1.46 47.09
N SER A 28 16.66 2.49 47.22
CA SER A 28 16.56 3.76 46.51
C SER A 28 16.67 3.56 44.99
N PRO A 29 15.79 4.14 44.15
CA PRO A 29 15.91 4.04 42.70
C PRO A 29 16.88 5.09 42.18
N SER A 30 18.18 4.81 42.25
CA SER A 30 19.20 5.64 41.60
C SER A 30 20.45 4.82 41.25
N ARG A 31 20.35 4.02 40.19
CA ARG A 31 21.53 3.64 39.40
C ARG A 31 21.17 3.78 37.94
N GLU A 32 21.59 4.89 37.33
CA GLU A 32 21.81 4.93 35.88
C GLU A 32 22.71 3.75 35.54
N SER A 33 22.17 2.74 34.86
CA SER A 33 22.95 1.57 34.49
C SER A 33 24.10 2.02 33.58
N SER A 34 25.34 1.78 34.00
CA SER A 34 26.50 1.99 33.13
C SER A 34 26.35 1.17 31.84
N PRO A 35 26.82 1.66 30.68
CA PRO A 35 26.78 0.89 29.43
C PRO A 35 27.54 -0.43 29.60
N GLU A 36 27.07 -1.51 28.95
CA GLU A 36 27.81 -2.77 28.94
C GLU A 36 29.10 -2.62 28.10
N PRO A 37 30.13 -3.46 28.34
CA PRO A 37 31.36 -3.41 27.55
C PRO A 37 31.06 -3.49 26.05
N GLY A 38 31.48 -2.48 25.29
CA GLY A 38 31.20 -2.39 23.85
C GLY A 38 29.91 -1.64 23.48
N GLU A 39 29.21 -1.01 24.43
CA GLU A 39 28.07 -0.14 24.13
C GLU A 39 28.43 1.35 24.24
N THR A 40 27.81 2.17 23.37
CA THR A 40 27.87 3.63 23.42
C THR A 40 26.49 4.17 23.81
N LEU A 41 26.45 5.19 24.67
CA LEU A 41 25.22 5.91 24.98
C LEU A 41 24.97 7.00 23.96
N ILE A 42 23.76 7.02 23.41
CA ILE A 42 23.32 8.04 22.45
C ILE A 42 22.08 8.72 23.01
N THR A 43 22.08 10.05 23.03
CA THR A 43 20.93 10.84 23.46
C THR A 43 20.34 11.57 22.27
N GLU A 44 19.04 11.41 22.05
CA GLU A 44 18.28 12.13 21.04
C GLU A 44 16.97 12.63 21.63
N GLY A 45 16.74 13.94 21.58
CA GLY A 45 15.59 14.56 22.23
C GLY A 45 15.64 14.32 23.74
N ARG A 46 14.57 13.71 24.29
CA ARG A 46 14.47 13.35 25.73
C ARG A 46 14.77 11.87 26.02
N ALA A 47 15.28 11.14 25.05
CA ALA A 47 15.57 9.73 25.14
C ALA A 47 17.09 9.47 25.13
N THR A 48 17.55 8.62 26.03
CA THR A 48 18.95 8.15 26.07
C THR A 48 18.97 6.63 25.93
N ILE A 49 19.57 6.12 24.87
CA ILE A 49 19.64 4.68 24.58
C ILE A 49 21.08 4.17 24.65
N ALA A 50 21.24 2.93 25.07
CA ALA A 50 22.45 2.16 24.83
C ALA A 50 22.41 1.58 23.41
N PHE A 51 23.55 1.61 22.74
CA PHE A 51 23.72 1.10 21.39
C PHE A 51 25.02 0.28 21.30
N PRO A 52 24.99 -0.97 20.81
CA PRO A 52 26.19 -1.76 20.64
C PRO A 52 27.11 -1.12 19.58
N SER A 53 28.42 -1.12 19.82
CA SER A 53 29.42 -0.62 18.86
C SER A 53 29.54 -1.50 17.62
N THR A 54 29.10 -2.75 17.71
CA THR A 54 28.88 -3.64 16.57
C THR A 54 27.52 -3.33 15.93
N ASN A 55 27.44 -3.30 14.59
CA ASN A 55 26.21 -3.03 13.80
C ASN A 55 25.11 -4.13 13.93
N GLU A 56 25.00 -4.75 15.10
CA GLU A 56 24.09 -5.86 15.41
C GLU A 56 22.64 -5.42 15.61
N VAL A 57 22.42 -4.18 16.02
CA VAL A 57 21.12 -3.52 16.08
C VAL A 57 21.26 -2.19 15.36
N PHE A 58 20.27 -1.78 14.58
CA PHE A 58 20.40 -0.58 13.75
C PHE A 58 20.02 0.70 14.50
N TYR A 59 20.78 1.75 14.22
CA TYR A 59 20.45 3.14 14.55
C TYR A 59 21.01 4.04 13.43
N ASN A 60 20.21 5.00 12.98
CA ASN A 60 20.67 6.01 12.03
C ASN A 60 20.38 7.42 12.58
N PRO A 61 21.42 8.23 12.87
CA PRO A 61 21.25 9.60 13.37
C PRO A 61 20.59 10.52 12.34
N VAL A 62 20.74 10.27 11.03
CA VAL A 62 20.10 11.07 9.96
C VAL A 62 18.57 10.96 9.99
N GLN A 63 18.02 9.93 10.64
CA GLN A 63 16.57 9.78 10.83
C GLN A 63 15.99 10.60 12.01
N GLY A 64 16.77 11.47 12.67
CA GLY A 64 16.27 12.33 13.75
C GLY A 64 15.07 13.19 13.31
N PHE A 65 15.16 13.81 12.13
CA PHE A 65 14.08 14.59 11.53
C PHE A 65 12.81 13.74 11.26
N ASN A 66 12.98 12.52 10.77
CA ASN A 66 11.88 11.57 10.58
C ASN A 66 11.15 11.30 11.91
N ARG A 67 11.90 11.04 12.97
CA ARG A 67 11.35 10.79 14.31
C ARG A 67 10.57 12.00 14.84
N ASP A 68 11.06 13.21 14.61
CA ASP A 68 10.38 14.44 15.02
C ASP A 68 9.01 14.64 14.36
N LEU A 69 8.87 14.25 13.08
CA LEU A 69 7.61 14.36 12.35
C LEU A 69 6.49 13.44 12.87
N THR A 70 6.79 12.50 13.76
CA THR A 70 5.86 11.43 14.17
C THR A 70 5.07 11.74 15.44
N ARG A 71 5.05 12.99 15.90
CA ARG A 71 4.32 13.38 17.11
C ARG A 71 2.81 13.49 16.82
N PRO A 72 1.95 12.62 17.39
CA PRO A 72 0.51 12.70 17.20
C PRO A 72 -0.03 14.02 17.80
N SER A 73 -0.67 14.85 16.99
CA SER A 73 -1.42 16.01 17.47
C SER A 73 -2.84 15.59 17.85
N ARG A 74 -3.25 15.88 19.09
CA ARG A 74 -4.60 15.59 19.61
C ARG A 74 -5.61 16.51 18.90
N ARG A 75 -6.31 16.01 17.88
CA ARG A 75 -7.62 16.58 17.48
C ARG A 75 -8.70 15.61 17.93
N GLY A 76 -9.53 16.09 18.85
CA GLY A 76 -10.43 15.30 19.70
C GLY A 76 -11.18 14.19 18.97
N ARG A 77 -11.11 13.00 19.55
CA ARG A 77 -12.13 11.98 19.36
C ARG A 77 -13.40 12.59 19.96
N SER A 78 -14.44 12.83 19.15
CA SER A 78 -15.76 13.15 19.67
C SER A 78 -16.18 11.94 20.52
N ARG A 79 -16.02 12.03 21.85
CA ARG A 79 -16.81 11.17 22.74
C ARG A 79 -18.27 11.51 22.45
N GLY A 80 -19.15 10.51 22.46
CA GLY A 80 -20.59 10.76 22.42
C GLY A 80 -21.00 11.72 23.54
N PRO A 81 -22.22 12.30 23.47
CA PRO A 81 -22.70 13.19 24.51
C PRO A 81 -22.58 12.50 25.88
N PRO A 82 -22.10 13.20 26.92
CA PRO A 82 -22.02 12.63 28.27
C PRO A 82 -23.42 12.20 28.73
N GLU A 83 -23.47 11.07 29.45
CA GLU A 83 -24.66 10.64 30.19
C GLU A 83 -25.12 11.80 31.10
N PRO A 84 -26.42 12.13 31.14
CA PRO A 84 -26.92 13.23 31.95
C PRO A 84 -26.81 12.88 33.45
N GLY A 85 -25.81 13.42 34.14
CA GLY A 85 -25.71 13.30 35.60
C GLY A 85 -24.35 13.58 36.22
N ASP A 86 -23.25 13.38 35.49
CA ASP A 86 -21.91 13.59 36.07
C ASP A 86 -21.44 15.05 35.94
N PRO A 87 -20.95 15.67 37.03
CA PRO A 87 -20.29 16.96 36.93
C PRO A 87 -19.07 16.84 36.01
N PRO A 88 -18.81 17.82 35.12
CA PRO A 88 -17.65 17.76 34.25
C PRO A 88 -16.39 17.76 35.10
N GLU A 89 -15.69 16.62 35.15
CA GLU A 89 -14.35 16.55 35.73
C GLU A 89 -13.47 17.63 35.07
N PRO A 90 -12.67 18.38 35.85
CA PRO A 90 -11.77 19.37 35.27
C PRO A 90 -10.83 18.67 34.28
N PRO A 91 -10.59 19.24 33.09
CA PRO A 91 -9.79 18.59 32.06
C PRO A 91 -8.38 18.30 32.61
N ARG A 92 -8.08 17.02 32.88
CA ARG A 92 -6.72 16.59 33.25
C ARG A 92 -5.77 16.92 32.11
N VAL A 93 -4.82 17.82 32.38
CA VAL A 93 -3.74 18.14 31.44
C VAL A 93 -2.82 16.93 31.36
N ALA A 94 -2.88 16.20 30.25
CA ALA A 94 -2.03 15.03 30.05
C ALA A 94 -0.55 15.45 29.98
N ARG A 95 0.31 14.77 30.73
CA ARG A 95 1.77 14.99 30.75
C ARG A 95 2.49 13.91 29.96
N PRO A 96 3.60 14.21 29.27
CA PRO A 96 4.46 13.16 28.71
C PRO A 96 5.03 12.26 29.82
N GLY A 97 5.17 10.98 29.54
CA GLY A 97 5.72 9.96 30.44
C GLY A 97 4.69 9.26 31.31
N GLU A 98 3.47 9.80 31.43
CA GLU A 98 2.40 9.24 32.26
C GLU A 98 1.33 8.58 31.37
N PRO A 99 0.93 7.33 31.65
CA PRO A 99 -0.20 6.69 30.97
C PRO A 99 -1.51 7.47 31.18
N CYS A 100 -2.18 7.79 30.09
CA CYS A 100 -3.48 8.45 30.08
C CYS A 100 -4.57 7.41 29.81
N GLU A 101 -5.51 7.27 30.74
CA GLU A 101 -6.70 6.43 30.54
C GLU A 101 -7.51 6.93 29.32
N GLY A 102 -7.85 6.02 28.41
CA GLY A 102 -8.45 6.37 27.12
C GLY A 102 -7.55 7.20 26.19
N GLY A 103 -6.24 7.25 26.46
CA GLY A 103 -5.23 7.86 25.62
C GLY A 103 -4.94 7.06 24.36
N LEU A 104 -4.07 7.60 23.49
CA LEU A 104 -3.75 6.98 22.20
C LEU A 104 -2.96 5.69 22.38
N ARG A 105 -3.34 4.65 21.65
CA ARG A 105 -2.55 3.41 21.55
C ARG A 105 -1.69 3.44 20.29
N VAL A 106 -0.37 3.40 20.47
CA VAL A 106 0.61 3.55 19.39
C VAL A 106 1.34 2.22 19.16
N LEU A 107 1.56 1.87 17.89
CA LEU A 107 2.45 0.79 17.48
C LEU A 107 3.67 1.37 16.76
N GLU A 108 4.86 1.10 17.28
CA GLU A 108 6.09 1.13 16.48
C GLU A 108 6.39 -0.30 16.00
N ALA A 109 6.11 -0.56 14.73
CA ALA A 109 6.12 -1.92 14.19
C ALA A 109 7.52 -2.52 14.04
N LEU A 110 8.54 -1.69 13.78
CA LEU A 110 9.93 -2.09 13.55
C LEU A 110 10.86 -1.23 14.41
N ALA A 111 10.91 -1.54 15.70
CA ALA A 111 11.45 -0.62 16.71
C ALA A 111 12.97 -0.67 16.86
N ALA A 112 13.66 -1.73 16.42
CA ALA A 112 15.10 -1.92 16.60
C ALA A 112 15.56 -1.66 18.05
N SER A 113 16.21 -0.52 18.33
CA SER A 113 16.66 -0.13 19.68
C SER A 113 15.54 0.39 20.60
N GLY A 114 14.35 0.65 20.06
CA GLY A 114 13.22 1.25 20.77
C GLY A 114 13.28 2.78 20.91
N LEU A 115 14.24 3.44 20.26
CA LEU A 115 14.47 4.89 20.43
C LEU A 115 13.21 5.72 20.20
N ARG A 116 12.49 5.50 19.10
CA ARG A 116 11.30 6.29 18.76
C ARG A 116 10.17 6.01 19.76
N SER A 117 9.95 4.77 20.18
CA SER A 117 9.00 4.44 21.25
C SER A 117 9.32 5.12 22.58
N VAL A 118 10.60 5.16 22.97
CA VAL A 118 11.03 5.90 24.16
C VAL A 118 10.76 7.40 23.98
N ARG A 119 11.08 7.97 22.81
CA ARG A 119 10.78 9.38 22.52
C ARG A 119 9.29 9.68 22.56
N PHE A 120 8.43 8.81 22.01
CA PHE A 120 6.98 8.94 22.14
C PHE A 120 6.56 9.04 23.60
N ALA A 121 7.03 8.12 24.43
CA ALA A 121 6.72 8.14 25.85
C ALA A 121 7.22 9.43 26.55
N ARG A 122 8.42 9.91 26.24
CA ARG A 122 9.04 11.07 26.92
C ARG A 122 8.57 12.45 26.41
N GLU A 123 8.02 12.50 25.19
CA GLU A 123 7.77 13.75 24.47
C GLU A 123 6.31 13.97 24.09
N VAL A 124 5.49 12.91 24.01
CA VAL A 124 4.08 13.01 23.57
C VAL A 124 3.13 12.84 24.77
N PRO A 125 2.33 13.87 25.11
CA PRO A 125 1.30 13.75 26.14
C PRO A 125 0.06 13.00 25.63
N GLY A 126 -0.67 12.36 26.54
CA GLY A 126 -1.98 11.74 26.24
C GLY A 126 -1.90 10.38 25.57
N LEU A 127 -0.74 9.72 25.65
CA LEU A 127 -0.58 8.32 25.26
C LEU A 127 -1.19 7.41 26.33
N GLY A 128 -1.92 6.39 25.90
CA GLY A 128 -2.38 5.32 26.78
C GLY A 128 -1.40 4.16 26.84
N ALA A 129 -0.84 3.78 25.68
CA ALA A 129 0.17 2.74 25.58
C ALA A 129 0.98 2.86 24.27
N VAL A 130 2.24 2.43 24.31
CA VAL A 130 3.12 2.29 23.15
C VAL A 130 3.57 0.84 23.08
N VAL A 131 3.22 0.13 22.00
CA VAL A 131 3.75 -1.20 21.71
C VAL A 131 4.91 -1.03 20.75
N ALA A 132 6.08 -1.52 21.14
CA ALA A 132 7.30 -1.44 20.35
C ALA A 132 7.72 -2.86 19.99
N SER A 133 7.74 -3.21 18.71
CA SER A 133 8.02 -4.58 18.27
C SER A 133 9.25 -4.70 17.39
N ASP A 134 9.98 -5.80 17.54
CA ASP A 134 11.01 -6.22 16.59
C ASP A 134 11.04 -7.75 16.49
N ARG A 135 11.40 -8.28 15.32
CA ARG A 135 11.51 -9.73 15.09
C ARG A 135 12.83 -10.31 15.63
N SER A 136 13.84 -9.46 15.84
CA SER A 136 15.16 -9.86 16.32
C SER A 136 15.13 -10.02 17.83
N PRO A 137 15.45 -11.21 18.38
CA PRO A 137 15.58 -11.38 19.83
C PRO A 137 16.62 -10.46 20.46
N ARG A 138 17.68 -10.10 19.71
CA ARG A 138 18.70 -9.16 20.16
C ARG A 138 18.14 -7.74 20.27
N ALA A 139 17.43 -7.28 19.24
CA ALA A 139 16.77 -5.97 19.24
C ALA A 139 15.73 -5.87 20.35
N ALA A 140 14.90 -6.90 20.55
CA ALA A 140 13.91 -6.94 21.62
C ALA A 140 14.54 -6.83 23.03
N ARG A 141 15.67 -7.51 23.28
CA ARG A 141 16.42 -7.38 24.54
C ARG A 141 17.01 -5.97 24.72
N LEU A 142 17.62 -5.41 23.68
CA LEU A 142 18.18 -4.06 23.73
C LEU A 142 17.07 -3.02 23.98
N MET A 143 15.95 -3.14 23.28
CA MET A 143 14.77 -2.30 23.46
C MET A 143 14.23 -2.35 24.88
N ALA A 144 14.12 -3.54 25.48
CA ALA A 144 13.70 -3.68 26.88
C ALA A 144 14.64 -2.98 27.85
N ARG A 145 15.96 -3.10 27.66
CA ARG A 145 16.97 -2.38 28.46
C ARG A 145 16.85 -0.87 28.28
N ASN A 146 16.62 -0.38 27.06
CA ASN A 146 16.44 1.04 26.77
C ASN A 146 15.15 1.62 27.36
N VAL A 147 14.05 0.86 27.33
CA VAL A 147 12.78 1.25 27.97
C VAL A 147 12.95 1.36 29.48
N ALA A 148 13.61 0.39 30.12
CA ALA A 148 13.91 0.42 31.54
C ALA A 148 14.83 1.61 31.90
N ARG A 149 15.90 1.84 31.12
CA ARG A 149 16.85 2.94 31.31
C ARG A 149 16.17 4.32 31.32
N ASN A 150 15.14 4.51 30.50
CA ASN A 150 14.42 5.78 30.42
C ASN A 150 13.25 5.89 31.40
N GLY A 151 13.01 4.87 32.22
CA GLY A 151 11.90 4.85 33.18
C GLY A 151 10.51 4.88 32.52
N VAL A 152 10.37 4.36 31.30
CA VAL A 152 9.11 4.42 30.53
C VAL A 152 8.39 3.08 30.42
N GLY A 153 8.77 2.08 31.23
CA GLY A 153 8.18 0.75 31.21
C GLY A 153 6.68 0.70 31.54
N GLY A 154 6.14 1.70 32.25
CA GLY A 154 4.70 1.83 32.49
C GLY A 154 3.88 2.24 31.26
N LEU A 155 4.54 2.70 30.19
CA LEU A 155 3.89 3.20 28.98
C LEU A 155 4.33 2.45 27.71
N VAL A 156 5.61 2.06 27.64
CA VAL A 156 6.18 1.34 26.50
C VAL A 156 6.30 -0.14 26.80
N THR A 157 5.68 -0.99 25.98
CA THR A 157 5.76 -2.45 26.05
C THR A 157 6.62 -2.99 24.89
N PRO A 158 7.85 -3.44 25.16
CA PRO A 158 8.67 -4.18 24.19
C PRO A 158 8.03 -5.54 23.82
N ARG A 159 8.07 -5.91 22.54
CA ARG A 159 7.61 -7.22 22.05
C ARG A 159 8.59 -7.83 21.07
N LEU A 160 8.93 -9.10 21.28
CA LEU A 160 9.57 -9.94 20.27
C LEU A 160 8.48 -10.52 19.36
N ALA A 161 8.27 -9.94 18.19
CA ALA A 161 7.19 -10.33 17.29
C ALA A 161 7.47 -9.96 15.82
N ASP A 162 6.89 -10.72 14.89
CA ASP A 162 6.73 -10.24 13.51
C ASP A 162 5.63 -9.18 13.47
N ALA A 163 5.96 -8.00 12.93
CA ALA A 163 5.05 -6.86 12.88
C ALA A 163 3.72 -7.16 12.18
N ARG A 164 3.72 -8.00 11.13
CA ARG A 164 2.49 -8.35 10.38
C ARG A 164 1.58 -9.18 11.27
N MET A 165 2.15 -10.19 11.93
CA MET A 165 1.42 -11.06 12.84
C MET A 165 0.84 -10.28 14.01
N LEU A 166 1.62 -9.37 14.60
CA LEU A 166 1.17 -8.50 15.68
C LEU A 166 -0.02 -7.63 15.25
N MET A 167 0.04 -7.04 14.05
CA MET A 167 -1.06 -6.23 13.50
C MET A 167 -2.31 -7.08 13.22
N TYR A 168 -2.16 -8.28 12.65
CA TYR A 168 -3.30 -9.19 12.42
C TYR A 168 -3.92 -9.68 13.73
N GLN A 169 -3.09 -9.97 14.73
CA GLN A 169 -3.54 -10.38 16.06
C GLN A 169 -4.33 -9.27 16.74
N SER A 170 -3.80 -8.04 16.76
CA SER A 170 -4.49 -6.85 17.27
C SER A 170 -5.86 -6.65 16.60
N LYS A 171 -5.94 -6.87 15.27
CA LYS A 171 -7.22 -6.84 14.55
C LYS A 171 -8.17 -7.95 15.01
N ALA A 172 -7.68 -9.18 15.15
CA ALA A 172 -8.48 -10.34 15.57
C ALA A 172 -9.03 -10.17 17.00
N GLU A 173 -8.21 -9.62 17.89
CA GLU A 173 -8.53 -9.33 19.29
C GLU A 173 -9.38 -8.06 19.46
N ARG A 174 -9.66 -7.34 18.37
CA ARG A 174 -10.41 -6.06 18.36
C ARG A 174 -9.77 -4.98 19.24
N GLU A 175 -8.44 -5.00 19.31
CA GLU A 175 -7.63 -3.99 19.98
C GLU A 175 -6.84 -3.18 18.93
N PRO A 176 -7.48 -2.32 18.14
CA PRO A 176 -6.79 -1.58 17.09
C PRO A 176 -5.79 -0.57 17.67
N PHE A 177 -4.85 -0.14 16.83
CA PHE A 177 -3.92 0.94 17.15
C PHE A 177 -4.44 2.27 16.60
N ASP A 178 -4.38 3.34 17.39
CA ASP A 178 -4.73 4.68 16.94
C ASP A 178 -3.66 5.30 16.05
N VAL A 179 -2.40 4.90 16.28
CA VAL A 179 -1.26 5.30 15.47
C VAL A 179 -0.41 4.07 15.18
N ILE A 180 -0.06 3.85 13.92
CA ILE A 180 0.92 2.82 13.53
C ILE A 180 2.06 3.50 12.75
N ASP A 181 3.28 3.30 13.21
CA ASP A 181 4.50 3.71 12.52
C ASP A 181 5.19 2.51 11.87
N LEU A 182 5.33 2.56 10.56
CA LEU A 182 6.08 1.61 9.74
C LEU A 182 7.38 2.27 9.25
N ASP A 183 8.52 1.84 9.78
CA ASP A 183 9.84 2.31 9.35
C ASP A 183 10.81 1.15 9.06
N PRO A 184 10.58 0.38 7.99
CA PRO A 184 11.42 -0.76 7.64
C PRO A 184 12.67 -0.34 6.86
N TYR A 185 13.68 -1.23 6.84
CA TYR A 185 14.73 -1.15 5.82
C TYR A 185 14.17 -1.48 4.45
N GLY A 186 14.27 -0.51 3.55
CA GLY A 186 13.83 -0.63 2.18
C GLY A 186 12.34 -0.38 2.03
N SER A 187 11.58 -1.44 1.82
CA SER A 187 10.17 -1.36 1.40
C SER A 187 9.19 -1.64 2.54
N PRO A 188 8.15 -0.82 2.70
CA PRO A 188 7.04 -1.16 3.59
C PRO A 188 5.99 -2.08 2.97
N ALA A 189 6.10 -2.41 1.68
CA ALA A 189 5.09 -3.18 0.95
C ALA A 189 4.59 -4.45 1.66
N PRO A 190 5.42 -5.26 2.36
CA PRO A 190 4.96 -6.45 3.10
C PRO A 190 4.07 -6.16 4.31
N PHE A 191 4.11 -4.93 4.84
CA PHE A 191 3.43 -4.53 6.08
C PHE A 191 2.16 -3.72 5.83
N LEU A 192 2.04 -3.11 4.65
CA LEU A 192 0.96 -2.17 4.35
C LEU A 192 -0.44 -2.80 4.49
N ASP A 193 -0.61 -4.06 4.10
CA ASP A 193 -1.90 -4.75 4.15
C ASP A 193 -2.39 -4.97 5.59
N ALA A 194 -1.49 -5.42 6.47
CA ALA A 194 -1.78 -5.59 7.89
C ALA A 194 -2.06 -4.23 8.57
N ALA A 195 -1.29 -3.20 8.22
CA ALA A 195 -1.41 -1.88 8.82
C ALA A 195 -2.75 -1.19 8.53
N VAL A 196 -3.24 -1.22 7.28
CA VAL A 196 -4.54 -0.62 6.92
C VAL A 196 -5.72 -1.32 7.61
N GLN A 197 -5.53 -2.55 8.07
CA GLN A 197 -6.55 -3.32 8.80
C GLN A 197 -6.46 -3.10 10.31
N ALA A 198 -5.24 -3.03 10.87
CA ALA A 198 -5.01 -2.92 12.31
C ALA A 198 -5.20 -1.50 12.87
N VAL A 199 -5.12 -0.47 12.01
CA VAL A 199 -5.35 0.92 12.44
C VAL A 199 -6.84 1.17 12.73
N SER A 200 -7.10 1.92 13.80
CA SER A 200 -8.45 2.29 14.23
C SER A 200 -9.16 3.19 13.20
N GLU A 201 -10.47 3.32 13.32
CA GLU A 201 -11.26 4.21 12.45
C GLU A 201 -10.82 5.67 12.64
N GLY A 202 -10.34 6.30 11.56
CA GLY A 202 -9.74 7.64 11.59
C GLY A 202 -8.34 7.70 12.19
N GLY A 203 -7.74 6.56 12.52
CA GLY A 203 -6.38 6.46 13.05
C GLY A 203 -5.30 6.84 12.03
N LEU A 204 -4.10 7.09 12.53
CA LEU A 204 -2.95 7.61 11.78
C LEU A 204 -2.00 6.48 11.40
N LEU A 205 -1.70 6.36 10.10
CA LEU A 205 -0.60 5.56 9.59
C LEU A 205 0.55 6.47 9.19
N CYS A 206 1.73 6.19 9.71
CA CYS A 206 2.99 6.82 9.35
C CYS A 206 3.85 5.78 8.63
N VAL A 207 4.23 6.04 7.38
CA VAL A 207 4.95 5.06 6.56
C VAL A 207 6.21 5.69 5.98
N THR A 208 7.37 5.14 6.34
CA THR A 208 8.66 5.45 5.70
C THR A 208 8.96 4.42 4.62
N CYS A 209 9.56 4.87 3.51
CA CYS A 209 10.17 4.01 2.50
C CYS A 209 11.60 4.51 2.24
N THR A 210 12.59 3.63 2.40
CA THR A 210 13.99 3.95 2.09
C THR A 210 14.45 3.35 0.76
N ASP A 211 13.63 2.54 0.09
CA ASP A 211 13.91 2.01 -1.25
C ASP A 211 13.50 2.98 -2.37
N VAL A 212 13.72 4.28 -2.18
CA VAL A 212 13.32 5.34 -3.11
C VAL A 212 13.90 5.12 -4.50
N ALA A 213 15.09 4.53 -4.61
CA ALA A 213 15.70 4.17 -5.90
C ALA A 213 14.79 3.31 -6.80
N VAL A 214 14.04 2.37 -6.20
CA VAL A 214 13.07 1.52 -6.93
C VAL A 214 11.94 2.39 -7.49
N MET A 215 11.40 3.29 -6.68
CA MET A 215 10.30 4.18 -7.05
C MET A 215 10.72 5.37 -7.93
N ALA A 216 12.03 5.68 -7.97
CA ALA A 216 12.60 6.77 -8.76
C ALA A 216 12.92 6.41 -10.21
N GLY A 217 12.54 5.21 -10.66
CA GLY A 217 12.65 4.77 -12.05
C GLY A 217 13.87 3.91 -12.38
N ASN A 218 14.66 3.48 -11.37
CA ASN A 218 15.82 2.61 -11.62
C ASN A 218 15.45 1.14 -11.82
N SER A 219 14.33 0.69 -11.24
CA SER A 219 13.90 -0.72 -11.23
C SER A 219 12.38 -0.79 -11.31
N ALA A 220 11.84 -0.55 -12.51
CA ALA A 220 10.41 -0.41 -12.73
C ALA A 220 9.63 -1.71 -12.47
N GLU A 221 10.23 -2.86 -12.79
CA GLU A 221 9.72 -4.20 -12.49
C GLU A 221 9.65 -4.48 -11.00
N THR A 222 10.67 -4.06 -10.24
CA THR A 222 10.69 -4.16 -8.78
C THR A 222 9.68 -3.21 -8.15
N CYS A 223 9.49 -2.02 -8.73
CA CYS A 223 8.46 -1.08 -8.30
C CYS A 223 7.06 -1.67 -8.49
N TYR A 224 6.81 -2.29 -9.63
CA TYR A 224 5.53 -2.91 -9.93
C TYR A 224 5.22 -4.08 -8.99
N SER A 225 6.19 -4.97 -8.74
CA SER A 225 5.99 -6.13 -7.86
C SER A 225 5.71 -5.74 -6.40
N LYS A 226 6.35 -4.69 -5.88
CA LYS A 226 6.14 -4.21 -4.50
C LYS A 226 4.91 -3.33 -4.34
N TYR A 227 4.70 -2.41 -5.29
CA TYR A 227 3.78 -1.29 -5.12
C TYR A 227 2.56 -1.30 -6.05
N GLY A 228 2.53 -2.16 -7.07
CA GLY A 228 1.47 -2.20 -8.07
C GLY A 228 1.52 -1.06 -9.07
N ALA A 229 2.65 -0.33 -9.15
CA ALA A 229 2.85 0.81 -10.03
C ALA A 229 4.21 0.77 -10.73
N VAL A 230 4.27 1.28 -11.96
CA VAL A 230 5.50 1.40 -12.74
C VAL A 230 6.12 2.77 -12.46
N SER A 231 7.39 2.79 -12.02
CA SER A 231 8.14 4.03 -11.84
C SER A 231 8.68 4.56 -13.17
N LEU A 232 8.66 5.88 -13.32
CA LEU A 232 9.19 6.57 -14.50
C LEU A 232 10.48 7.28 -14.12
N LYS A 233 11.46 7.24 -15.02
CA LYS A 233 12.71 8.00 -14.86
C LYS A 233 12.47 9.43 -15.34
N GLY A 234 12.38 10.35 -14.39
CA GLY A 234 12.18 11.78 -14.68
C GLY A 234 12.62 12.65 -13.51
N ARG A 235 12.70 13.97 -13.72
CA ARG A 235 13.10 14.93 -12.67
C ARG A 235 12.11 15.00 -11.49
N PHE A 236 10.89 14.51 -11.70
CA PHE A 236 9.81 14.43 -10.70
C PHE A 236 9.82 13.11 -9.91
N CYS A 237 10.89 12.31 -10.00
CA CYS A 237 10.97 10.96 -9.43
C CYS A 237 10.65 10.88 -7.92
N HIS A 238 11.03 11.89 -7.13
CA HIS A 238 10.74 11.92 -5.69
C HIS A 238 9.25 12.14 -5.40
N GLU A 239 8.57 12.99 -6.16
CA GLU A 239 7.12 13.16 -6.07
C GLU A 239 6.38 11.92 -6.59
N MET A 240 6.87 11.32 -7.68
CA MET A 240 6.35 10.04 -8.19
C MET A 240 6.42 8.96 -7.11
N ALA A 241 7.53 8.87 -6.37
CA ALA A 241 7.67 7.92 -5.28
C ALA A 241 6.62 8.13 -4.19
N LEU A 242 6.37 9.36 -3.76
CA LEU A 242 5.28 9.67 -2.81
C LEU A 242 3.92 9.22 -3.35
N ARG A 243 3.62 9.50 -4.61
CA ARG A 243 2.35 9.10 -5.26
C ARG A 243 2.23 7.59 -5.39
N ILE A 244 3.31 6.87 -5.67
CA ILE A 244 3.35 5.40 -5.73
C ILE A 244 3.03 4.80 -4.36
N VAL A 245 3.61 5.32 -3.28
CA VAL A 245 3.31 4.84 -1.92
C VAL A 245 1.85 5.07 -1.56
N LEU A 246 1.33 6.28 -1.84
CA LEU A 246 -0.09 6.62 -1.60
C LEU A 246 -1.04 5.75 -2.42
N HIS A 247 -0.71 5.49 -3.69
CA HIS A 247 -1.44 4.56 -4.56
C HIS A 247 -1.48 3.16 -3.93
N SER A 248 -0.33 2.66 -3.49
CA SER A 248 -0.17 1.32 -2.93
C SER A 248 -0.93 1.13 -1.61
N LEU A 249 -0.94 2.16 -0.77
CA LEU A 249 -1.73 2.20 0.47
C LEU A 249 -3.23 2.19 0.18
N ASP A 250 -3.67 3.03 -0.77
CA ASP A 250 -5.07 3.15 -1.10
C ASP A 250 -5.63 1.87 -1.71
N LEU A 251 -4.90 1.21 -2.62
CA LEU A 251 -5.32 -0.07 -3.20
C LEU A 251 -5.55 -1.14 -2.12
N ARG A 252 -4.62 -1.26 -1.15
CA ARG A 252 -4.75 -2.22 -0.05
C ARG A 252 -5.92 -1.87 0.88
N ALA A 253 -6.10 -0.60 1.21
CA ALA A 253 -7.23 -0.16 2.04
C ALA A 253 -8.58 -0.47 1.37
N ASN A 254 -8.68 -0.22 0.05
CA ASN A 254 -9.92 -0.39 -0.71
C ASN A 254 -10.44 -1.84 -0.70
N CYS A 255 -9.54 -2.84 -0.64
CA CYS A 255 -9.91 -4.26 -0.49
C CYS A 255 -10.79 -4.53 0.73
N TYR A 256 -10.70 -3.67 1.76
CA TYR A 256 -11.43 -3.78 3.02
C TYR A 256 -12.54 -2.73 3.17
N GLN A 257 -13.00 -2.11 2.07
CA GLN A 257 -13.96 -1.00 2.10
C GLN A 257 -13.46 0.23 2.88
N ARG A 258 -12.13 0.36 3.02
CA ARG A 258 -11.47 1.48 3.68
C ARG A 258 -10.78 2.36 2.66
N PHE A 259 -10.58 3.64 3.00
CA PHE A 259 -9.90 4.61 2.14
C PHE A 259 -8.89 5.42 2.95
N VAL A 260 -7.85 5.88 2.28
CA VAL A 260 -6.82 6.71 2.91
C VAL A 260 -7.02 8.20 2.59
N VAL A 261 -6.75 9.05 3.58
CA VAL A 261 -6.72 10.51 3.47
C VAL A 261 -5.29 10.96 3.77
N PRO A 262 -4.52 11.39 2.75
CA PRO A 262 -3.17 11.93 2.97
C PRO A 262 -3.23 13.21 3.80
N LEU A 263 -2.37 13.29 4.82
CA LEU A 263 -2.19 14.48 5.65
C LEU A 263 -0.88 15.20 5.32
N LEU A 264 0.20 14.43 5.14
CA LEU A 264 1.53 14.94 4.85
C LEU A 264 2.30 13.91 4.00
N SER A 265 3.12 14.39 3.08
CA SER A 265 3.96 13.57 2.19
C SER A 265 5.28 14.31 1.99
N VAL A 266 6.39 13.68 2.39
CA VAL A 266 7.71 14.31 2.45
C VAL A 266 8.73 13.42 1.78
N SER A 267 9.54 13.99 0.89
CA SER A 267 10.79 13.40 0.44
C SER A 267 11.92 14.12 1.16
N ALA A 268 12.79 13.37 1.83
CA ALA A 268 13.92 13.90 2.57
C ALA A 268 15.12 12.97 2.39
N ASP A 269 16.21 13.53 1.86
CA ASP A 269 17.46 12.82 1.56
C ASP A 269 17.23 11.51 0.77
N PHE A 270 17.35 10.38 1.44
CA PHE A 270 17.30 9.04 0.87
C PHE A 270 15.99 8.29 1.16
N TYR A 271 14.99 8.95 1.76
CA TYR A 271 13.71 8.32 2.07
C TYR A 271 12.52 9.19 1.67
N VAL A 272 11.38 8.54 1.54
CA VAL A 272 10.07 9.19 1.46
C VAL A 272 9.21 8.78 2.63
N ARG A 273 8.35 9.67 3.08
CA ARG A 273 7.46 9.44 4.22
C ARG A 273 6.07 10.00 3.95
N VAL A 274 5.06 9.20 4.26
CA VAL A 274 3.65 9.61 4.14
C VAL A 274 2.92 9.41 5.46
N PHE A 275 2.04 10.35 5.76
CA PHE A 275 1.13 10.32 6.89
C PHE A 275 -0.29 10.30 6.34
N VAL A 276 -1.05 9.24 6.65
CA VAL A 276 -2.42 9.09 6.16
C VAL A 276 -3.36 8.74 7.30
N ARG A 277 -4.60 9.23 7.22
CA ARG A 277 -5.69 8.69 8.04
C ARG A 277 -6.45 7.63 7.27
N VAL A 278 -6.92 6.61 7.98
CA VAL A 278 -7.68 5.51 7.36
C VAL A 278 -9.10 5.47 7.90
N PHE A 279 -10.06 5.53 6.99
CA PHE A 279 -11.49 5.53 7.31
C PHE A 279 -12.22 4.42 6.55
N THR A 280 -13.40 4.05 7.03
CA THR A 280 -14.31 3.11 6.36
C THR A 280 -15.32 3.90 5.52
N GLY A 281 -15.52 3.52 4.25
CA GLY A 281 -16.49 4.22 3.40
C GLY A 281 -16.54 3.75 1.96
N GLN A 282 -17.56 2.94 1.64
CA GLN A 282 -17.72 2.34 0.30
C GLN A 282 -17.84 3.38 -0.82
N ALA A 283 -18.50 4.52 -0.58
CA ALA A 283 -18.64 5.58 -1.57
C ALA A 283 -17.28 6.20 -1.93
N LYS A 284 -16.41 6.42 -0.94
CA LYS A 284 -15.05 6.93 -1.13
C LYS A 284 -14.16 5.90 -1.83
N VAL A 285 -14.34 4.62 -1.53
CA VAL A 285 -13.65 3.51 -2.22
C VAL A 285 -14.04 3.46 -3.70
N LYS A 286 -15.34 3.58 -4.04
CA LYS A 286 -15.80 3.68 -5.44
C LYS A 286 -15.20 4.87 -6.18
N ALA A 287 -14.91 5.96 -5.47
CA ALA A 287 -14.22 7.11 -6.02
C ALA A 287 -12.73 6.90 -6.25
N SER A 288 -12.11 5.84 -5.70
CA SER A 288 -10.66 5.65 -5.78
C SER A 288 -10.15 5.60 -7.22
N ALA A 289 -10.81 4.89 -8.14
CA ALA A 289 -10.35 4.86 -9.53
C ALA A 289 -10.23 6.27 -10.16
N SER A 290 -11.04 7.23 -9.70
CA SER A 290 -11.01 8.62 -10.21
C SER A 290 -9.84 9.48 -9.72
N LYS A 291 -9.13 9.04 -8.66
CA LYS A 291 -7.91 9.70 -8.15
C LYS A 291 -6.62 9.01 -8.61
N GLN A 292 -6.73 7.84 -9.22
CA GLN A 292 -5.61 7.12 -9.81
C GLN A 292 -5.42 7.54 -11.28
N ALA A 293 -4.18 7.60 -11.73
CA ALA A 293 -3.86 7.95 -13.11
C ALA A 293 -2.60 7.24 -13.62
N LEU A 294 -2.57 6.98 -14.92
CA LEU A 294 -1.35 6.71 -15.67
C LEU A 294 -0.70 8.05 -16.03
N VAL A 295 0.63 8.07 -16.04
CA VAL A 295 1.42 9.24 -16.41
C VAL A 295 2.06 8.98 -17.76
N PHE A 296 1.74 9.81 -18.74
CA PHE A 296 2.41 9.84 -20.03
C PHE A 296 3.53 10.86 -19.93
N HIS A 297 4.78 10.41 -19.98
CA HIS A 297 5.95 11.29 -19.90
C HIS A 297 6.70 11.32 -21.22
N CYS A 298 6.88 12.51 -21.81
CA CYS A 298 7.66 12.68 -23.02
C CYS A 298 9.16 12.55 -22.71
N VAL A 299 9.84 11.61 -23.38
CA VAL A 299 11.29 11.37 -23.19
C VAL A 299 12.16 12.48 -23.77
N GLY A 300 11.61 13.32 -24.65
CA GLY A 300 12.32 14.41 -25.30
C GLY A 300 12.33 15.69 -24.47
N CYS A 301 11.16 16.31 -24.34
CA CYS A 301 11.02 17.62 -23.69
C CYS A 301 10.62 17.54 -22.21
N GLY A 302 10.22 16.36 -21.73
CA GLY A 302 9.77 16.17 -20.36
C GLY A 302 8.32 16.54 -20.07
N SER A 303 7.55 17.03 -21.05
CA SER A 303 6.10 17.25 -20.91
C SER A 303 5.39 15.99 -20.42
N HIS A 304 4.33 16.17 -19.63
CA HIS A 304 3.60 15.05 -19.07
C HIS A 304 2.08 15.26 -19.10
N HIS A 305 1.34 14.16 -19.24
CA HIS A 305 -0.12 14.15 -19.25
C HIS A 305 -0.64 13.04 -18.34
N LEU A 306 -1.81 13.25 -17.75
CA LEU A 306 -2.44 12.29 -16.84
C LEU A 306 -3.64 11.63 -17.50
N GLN A 307 -3.64 10.31 -17.58
CA GLN A 307 -4.83 9.52 -17.91
C GLN A 307 -5.41 8.94 -16.63
N ARG A 308 -6.48 9.54 -16.10
CA ARG A 308 -7.19 8.97 -14.95
C ARG A 308 -7.71 7.56 -15.28
N LEU A 309 -7.77 6.67 -14.29
CA LEU A 309 -8.32 5.32 -14.47
C LEU A 309 -9.85 5.32 -14.44
N GLY A 310 -10.44 6.22 -13.67
CA GLY A 310 -11.89 6.41 -13.56
C GLY A 310 -12.30 7.87 -13.67
N ARG A 311 -13.60 8.09 -13.87
CA ARG A 311 -14.25 9.40 -13.86
C ARG A 311 -15.35 9.40 -12.82
N ALA A 312 -15.43 10.47 -12.03
CA ALA A 312 -16.57 10.77 -11.17
C ALA A 312 -17.40 11.88 -11.84
N THR A 313 -18.70 11.65 -12.01
CA THR A 313 -19.64 12.63 -12.54
C THR A 313 -20.72 12.89 -11.50
N SER A 314 -20.98 14.17 -11.19
CA SER A 314 -22.07 14.56 -10.30
C SER A 314 -23.39 14.41 -11.06
N HIS A 315 -24.37 13.78 -10.41
CA HIS A 315 -25.75 13.67 -10.86
C HIS A 315 -26.64 14.06 -9.67
N GLY A 316 -27.03 15.32 -9.60
CA GLY A 316 -27.82 15.84 -8.47
C GLY A 316 -27.11 15.63 -7.14
N SER A 317 -27.76 14.91 -6.21
CA SER A 317 -27.20 14.57 -4.89
C SER A 317 -26.19 13.42 -4.87
N GLY A 318 -25.98 12.72 -6.00
CA GLY A 318 -25.13 11.53 -6.09
C GLY A 318 -23.93 11.66 -7.04
N PHE A 319 -23.02 10.69 -6.97
CA PHE A 319 -21.90 10.55 -7.90
C PHE A 319 -22.02 9.24 -8.69
N LYS A 320 -21.86 9.32 -10.02
CA LYS A 320 -21.68 8.16 -10.90
C LYS A 320 -20.21 8.01 -11.23
N TYR A 321 -19.67 6.82 -10.97
CA TYR A 321 -18.29 6.45 -11.28
C TYR A 321 -18.27 5.56 -12.53
N SER A 322 -17.44 5.92 -13.50
CA SER A 322 -17.26 5.15 -14.74
C SER A 322 -15.77 4.98 -15.06
N ALA A 323 -15.44 4.06 -15.96
CA ALA A 323 -14.13 4.05 -16.57
C ALA A 323 -13.85 5.41 -17.24
N ALA A 324 -12.60 5.86 -17.17
CA ALA A 324 -12.18 7.01 -17.96
C ALA A 324 -11.96 6.59 -19.42
N THR A 325 -12.12 7.54 -20.34
CA THR A 325 -11.84 7.33 -21.77
C THR A 325 -10.46 7.94 -22.08
N GLY A 326 -9.68 7.29 -22.95
CA GLY A 326 -8.30 7.67 -23.26
C GLY A 326 -7.70 6.93 -24.47
N PRO A 327 -6.41 7.14 -24.84
CA PRO A 327 -5.43 8.00 -24.16
C PRO A 327 -5.72 9.50 -24.36
N PRO A 328 -5.17 10.38 -23.50
CA PRO A 328 -5.37 11.82 -23.59
C PRO A 328 -4.46 12.47 -24.65
N VAL A 329 -3.52 11.70 -25.19
CA VAL A 329 -2.47 12.13 -26.11
C VAL A 329 -2.35 11.17 -27.29
N GLY A 330 -1.79 11.66 -28.40
CA GLY A 330 -1.37 10.83 -29.53
C GLY A 330 -0.08 10.03 -29.25
N PRO A 331 0.41 9.24 -30.24
CA PRO A 331 1.61 8.42 -30.08
C PRO A 331 2.90 9.25 -29.91
N THR A 332 2.90 10.50 -30.33
CA THR A 332 4.01 11.45 -30.21
C THR A 332 3.62 12.68 -29.40
N CYS A 333 4.61 13.32 -28.80
CA CYS A 333 4.47 14.56 -28.07
C CYS A 333 4.15 15.71 -29.03
N GLU A 334 3.11 16.49 -28.72
CA GLU A 334 2.72 17.65 -29.53
C GLU A 334 3.80 18.73 -29.60
N PHE A 335 4.68 18.81 -28.60
CA PHE A 335 5.71 19.85 -28.49
C PHE A 335 7.02 19.53 -29.21
N CYS A 336 7.49 18.28 -29.14
CA CYS A 336 8.80 17.90 -29.67
C CYS A 336 8.79 16.63 -30.53
N GLN A 337 7.61 16.08 -30.80
CA GLN A 337 7.39 14.89 -31.63
C GLN A 337 8.08 13.60 -31.13
N GLN A 338 8.68 13.63 -29.94
CA GLN A 338 9.24 12.44 -29.29
C GLN A 338 8.14 11.55 -28.69
N ARG A 339 8.44 10.27 -28.50
CA ARG A 339 7.50 9.29 -27.94
C ARG A 339 7.21 9.57 -26.46
N HIS A 340 5.99 9.27 -26.03
CA HIS A 340 5.66 9.16 -24.61
C HIS A 340 6.13 7.80 -24.07
N GLN A 341 6.64 7.75 -22.85
CA GLN A 341 6.82 6.51 -22.09
C GLN A 341 5.46 6.01 -21.63
N GLU A 342 4.97 4.99 -22.31
CA GLU A 342 3.98 4.04 -21.83
C GLU A 342 4.39 2.67 -22.41
N LEU A 343 4.31 1.61 -21.60
CA LEU A 343 4.82 0.27 -21.95
C LEU A 343 4.38 -0.16 -23.36
N SER A 344 5.34 -0.58 -24.18
CA SER A 344 5.23 -0.73 -25.64
C SER A 344 4.45 -1.96 -26.14
N ASP A 345 3.80 -2.71 -25.26
CA ASP A 345 3.35 -4.06 -25.58
C ASP A 345 1.83 -4.18 -25.40
N VAL A 346 1.11 -3.37 -26.18
CA VAL A 346 -0.36 -3.34 -26.42
C VAL A 346 -1.21 -4.08 -25.36
N PRO A 347 -1.59 -3.41 -24.26
CA PRO A 347 -2.61 -3.91 -23.36
C PRO A 347 -4.00 -3.88 -24.02
N LEU A 348 -4.86 -4.85 -23.68
CA LEU A 348 -6.22 -5.05 -24.20
C LEU A 348 -6.30 -5.67 -25.61
N TYR A 349 -7.53 -5.90 -26.10
CA TYR A 349 -7.84 -6.56 -27.37
C TYR A 349 -9.12 -5.97 -27.97
N TYR A 350 -9.26 -6.01 -29.29
CA TYR A 350 -10.49 -5.63 -29.99
C TYR A 350 -11.31 -6.88 -30.25
N THR A 351 -12.61 -6.85 -29.94
CA THR A 351 -13.53 -7.88 -30.40
C THR A 351 -14.07 -7.50 -31.76
N LEU A 352 -14.08 -8.45 -32.69
CA LEU A 352 -14.61 -8.25 -34.04
C LEU A 352 -16.09 -7.85 -34.01
N ASP A 353 -16.84 -8.44 -33.07
CA ASP A 353 -18.25 -8.14 -32.82
C ASP A 353 -18.45 -6.71 -32.31
N GLY A 354 -17.52 -6.21 -31.48
CA GLY A 354 -17.54 -4.84 -30.98
C GLY A 354 -17.29 -3.81 -32.08
N LEU A 355 -16.33 -4.06 -32.97
CA LEU A 355 -16.04 -3.18 -34.10
C LEU A 355 -17.22 -3.14 -35.08
N SER A 356 -17.79 -4.29 -35.41
CA SER A 356 -18.85 -4.42 -36.42
C SER A 356 -20.19 -3.90 -35.92
N SER A 357 -20.53 -4.15 -34.65
CA SER A 357 -21.74 -3.59 -34.02
C SER A 357 -21.70 -2.07 -33.92
N THR A 358 -20.51 -1.48 -33.71
CA THR A 358 -20.34 -0.02 -33.64
C THR A 358 -20.71 0.68 -34.95
N ILE A 359 -20.41 0.08 -36.09
CA ILE A 359 -20.76 0.61 -37.43
C ILE A 359 -22.01 -0.06 -38.04
N ARG A 360 -22.66 -0.96 -37.30
CA ARG A 360 -23.80 -1.77 -37.75
C ARG A 360 -23.56 -2.54 -39.06
N SER A 361 -22.35 -3.07 -39.22
CA SER A 361 -21.94 -3.91 -40.35
C SER A 361 -22.03 -5.40 -40.02
N ASN A 362 -22.04 -6.25 -41.04
CA ASN A 362 -21.67 -7.66 -40.88
C ASN A 362 -20.22 -7.77 -40.37
N THR A 363 -19.94 -8.82 -39.61
CA THR A 363 -18.63 -9.02 -38.98
C THR A 363 -17.66 -9.70 -39.96
N PRO A 364 -16.48 -9.13 -40.28
CA PRO A 364 -15.46 -9.84 -41.04
C PRO A 364 -14.99 -11.06 -40.27
N SER A 365 -14.59 -12.13 -40.98
CA SER A 365 -13.99 -13.28 -40.29
C SER A 365 -12.66 -12.89 -39.63
N LEU A 366 -12.27 -13.64 -38.60
CA LEU A 366 -11.02 -13.43 -37.88
C LEU A 366 -9.79 -13.48 -38.81
N LEU A 367 -9.83 -14.30 -39.87
CA LEU A 367 -8.76 -14.35 -40.86
C LEU A 367 -8.75 -13.11 -41.74
N GLN A 368 -9.91 -12.66 -42.24
CA GLN A 368 -10.01 -11.48 -43.10
C GLN A 368 -9.55 -10.21 -42.39
N LEU A 369 -9.95 -9.99 -41.14
CA LEU A 369 -9.50 -8.80 -40.39
C LEU A 369 -8.00 -8.87 -40.07
N ARG A 370 -7.47 -10.06 -39.75
CA ARG A 370 -6.03 -10.26 -39.58
C ARG A 370 -5.27 -10.00 -40.88
N SER A 371 -5.78 -10.47 -42.02
CA SER A 371 -5.15 -10.21 -43.31
C SER A 371 -5.15 -8.74 -43.66
N ALA A 372 -6.24 -8.01 -43.40
CA ALA A 372 -6.30 -6.57 -43.60
C ALA A 372 -5.29 -5.80 -42.73
N LEU A 373 -5.13 -6.21 -41.46
CA LEU A 373 -4.14 -5.62 -40.57
C LEU A 373 -2.69 -5.92 -41.02
N LEU A 374 -2.43 -7.15 -41.48
CA LEU A 374 -1.11 -7.56 -41.96
C LEU A 374 -0.74 -6.86 -43.29
N HIS A 375 -1.66 -6.80 -44.25
CA HIS A 375 -1.46 -6.05 -45.50
C HIS A 375 -1.26 -4.55 -45.27
N ALA A 376 -1.86 -4.00 -44.21
CA ALA A 376 -1.65 -2.62 -43.80
C ALA A 376 -0.34 -2.38 -43.01
N GLY A 377 0.50 -3.42 -42.86
CA GLY A 377 1.81 -3.33 -42.20
C GLY A 377 1.77 -3.39 -40.67
N PHE A 378 0.64 -3.74 -40.05
CA PHE A 378 0.51 -3.83 -38.60
C PHE A 378 0.72 -5.25 -38.09
N ARG A 379 1.30 -5.37 -36.89
CA ARG A 379 1.41 -6.64 -36.18
C ARG A 379 0.03 -7.00 -35.65
N VAL A 380 -0.36 -8.28 -35.77
CA VAL A 380 -1.63 -8.76 -35.24
C VAL A 380 -1.52 -10.15 -34.59
N SER A 381 -1.98 -10.27 -33.36
CA SER A 381 -2.07 -11.54 -32.64
C SER A 381 -3.49 -11.81 -32.15
N LEU A 382 -3.79 -13.05 -31.78
CA LEU A 382 -5.05 -13.42 -31.15
C LEU A 382 -4.96 -13.20 -29.65
N SER A 383 -6.07 -12.84 -29.00
CA SER A 383 -6.15 -12.81 -27.54
C SER A 383 -6.58 -14.17 -26.96
N HIS A 384 -6.00 -14.61 -25.85
CA HIS A 384 -6.49 -15.78 -25.10
C HIS A 384 -7.67 -15.42 -24.19
N ALA A 385 -7.93 -14.11 -23.98
CA ALA A 385 -8.99 -13.64 -23.10
C ALA A 385 -10.37 -13.60 -23.78
N CYS A 386 -10.45 -13.68 -25.12
CA CYS A 386 -11.71 -13.72 -25.87
C CYS A 386 -11.49 -14.40 -27.23
N ARG A 387 -12.40 -15.31 -27.62
CA ARG A 387 -12.29 -16.16 -28.83
C ARG A 387 -12.29 -15.36 -30.14
N ASN A 388 -13.03 -14.24 -30.19
CA ASN A 388 -13.17 -13.38 -31.38
C ASN A 388 -12.39 -12.07 -31.23
N ALA A 389 -11.20 -12.13 -30.62
CA ALA A 389 -10.44 -10.93 -30.32
C ALA A 389 -9.05 -10.89 -30.96
N VAL A 390 -8.68 -9.71 -31.46
CA VAL A 390 -7.38 -9.40 -32.05
C VAL A 390 -6.66 -8.34 -31.24
N LYS A 391 -5.36 -8.52 -31.07
CA LYS A 391 -4.43 -7.50 -30.57
C LYS A 391 -3.61 -7.00 -31.74
N THR A 392 -3.49 -5.69 -31.88
CA THR A 392 -2.71 -5.08 -32.96
C THR A 392 -2.10 -3.78 -32.50
N ASP A 393 -0.95 -3.41 -33.08
CA ASP A 393 -0.34 -2.10 -32.92
C ASP A 393 -0.91 -1.06 -33.91
N ALA A 394 -1.94 -1.41 -34.69
CA ALA A 394 -2.65 -0.47 -35.54
C ALA A 394 -3.24 0.70 -34.71
N PRO A 395 -2.93 1.96 -35.04
CA PRO A 395 -3.54 3.10 -34.38
C PRO A 395 -5.03 3.17 -34.72
N ARG A 396 -5.84 3.76 -33.82
CA ARG A 396 -7.31 3.79 -33.96
C ARG A 396 -7.82 4.34 -35.30
N PRO A 397 -7.23 5.38 -35.91
CA PRO A 397 -7.63 5.84 -37.25
C PRO A 397 -7.48 4.75 -38.32
N ALA A 398 -6.35 4.04 -38.32
CA ALA A 398 -6.09 2.96 -39.29
C ALA A 398 -7.05 1.77 -39.10
N LEU A 399 -7.39 1.42 -37.85
CA LEU A 399 -8.39 0.38 -37.58
C LEU A 399 -9.78 0.76 -38.09
N TRP A 400 -10.19 2.03 -37.93
CA TRP A 400 -11.46 2.51 -38.48
C TRP A 400 -11.43 2.63 -40.00
N ASP A 401 -10.30 2.97 -40.62
CA ASP A 401 -10.15 2.96 -42.07
C ASP A 401 -10.33 1.55 -42.64
N ILE A 402 -9.73 0.54 -42.00
CA ILE A 402 -9.96 -0.87 -42.35
C ILE A 402 -11.46 -1.19 -42.26
N MET A 403 -12.13 -0.82 -41.18
CA MET A 403 -13.57 -1.08 -41.03
C MET A 403 -14.45 -0.28 -42.00
N ARG A 404 -14.02 0.92 -42.44
CA ARG A 404 -14.69 1.69 -43.50
C ARG A 404 -14.53 1.01 -44.85
N CYS A 405 -13.33 0.52 -45.20
CA CYS A 405 -13.11 -0.30 -46.39
C CYS A 405 -13.99 -1.55 -46.35
N TRP A 406 -14.14 -2.19 -45.18
CA TRP A 406 -15.06 -3.32 -45.02
C TRP A 406 -16.51 -2.94 -45.29
N ALA A 407 -16.98 -1.83 -44.73
CA ALA A 407 -18.34 -1.32 -44.93
C ALA A 407 -18.61 -0.87 -46.37
N LYS A 408 -17.58 -0.46 -47.14
CA LYS A 408 -17.70 -0.20 -48.57
C LYS A 408 -17.90 -1.49 -49.38
N LEU A 409 -17.21 -2.57 -48.99
CA LEU A 409 -17.38 -3.90 -49.59
C LEU A 409 -18.70 -4.57 -49.17
N HIS A 410 -19.20 -4.24 -47.98
CA HIS A 410 -20.44 -4.78 -47.39
C HIS A 410 -21.34 -3.64 -46.91
N PRO A 411 -22.14 -3.04 -47.82
CA PRO A 411 -22.84 -1.79 -47.56
C PRO A 411 -23.78 -1.86 -46.35
N VAL A 412 -23.61 -0.90 -45.44
CA VAL A 412 -24.52 -0.65 -44.32
C VAL A 412 -25.66 0.24 -44.79
N LYS A 413 -26.89 -0.02 -44.35
CA LYS A 413 -28.06 0.82 -44.67
C LYS A 413 -27.99 2.15 -43.91
N LEU A 414 -27.28 3.12 -44.47
CA LEU A 414 -27.02 4.44 -43.87
C LEU A 414 -28.31 5.20 -43.52
N GLU A 415 -29.35 5.06 -44.34
CA GLU A 415 -30.69 5.65 -44.14
C GLU A 415 -31.37 5.23 -42.81
N ARG A 416 -30.93 4.11 -42.21
CA ARG A 416 -31.46 3.58 -40.93
C ARG A 416 -30.64 4.02 -39.72
N LEU A 417 -29.62 4.86 -39.91
CA LEU A 417 -28.74 5.35 -38.87
C LEU A 417 -29.13 6.80 -38.52
N PRO A 418 -29.37 7.12 -37.25
CA PRO A 418 -29.49 8.51 -36.83
C PRO A 418 -28.18 9.27 -37.11
N ASP A 419 -28.26 10.53 -37.56
CA ASP A 419 -27.07 11.38 -37.85
C ASP A 419 -26.18 11.61 -36.61
N SER A 420 -26.77 11.49 -35.41
CA SER A 420 -26.06 11.56 -34.14
C SER A 420 -25.37 10.25 -33.74
N SER A 421 -25.58 9.16 -34.49
CA SER A 421 -25.05 7.85 -34.15
C SER A 421 -23.54 7.74 -34.44
N PRO A 422 -22.78 7.01 -33.60
CA PRO A 422 -21.36 6.76 -33.86
C PRO A 422 -21.10 6.12 -35.24
N ALA A 423 -21.98 5.23 -35.69
CA ALA A 423 -21.90 4.59 -37.00
C ALA A 423 -21.94 5.62 -38.15
N ALA A 424 -22.90 6.55 -38.12
CA ALA A 424 -23.02 7.59 -39.15
C ALA A 424 -21.77 8.47 -39.22
N ARG A 425 -21.25 8.90 -38.06
CA ARG A 425 -20.04 9.75 -37.99
C ARG A 425 -18.75 9.03 -38.39
N ILE A 426 -18.65 7.73 -38.12
CA ILE A 426 -17.48 6.93 -38.49
C ILE A 426 -17.49 6.66 -40.00
N LEU A 427 -18.65 6.34 -40.57
CA LEU A 427 -18.81 6.01 -41.99
C LEU A 427 -18.85 7.25 -42.90
N SER A 428 -19.12 8.45 -42.38
CA SER A 428 -19.12 9.69 -43.14
C SER A 428 -17.72 10.20 -43.51
N VAL A 429 -16.66 9.58 -42.97
CA VAL A 429 -15.27 9.95 -43.25
C VAL A 429 -14.68 8.97 -44.26
N GLU A 430 -14.09 9.48 -45.33
CA GLU A 430 -13.39 8.66 -46.32
C GLU A 430 -12.14 8.00 -45.71
N PRO A 431 -11.90 6.69 -45.93
CA PRO A 431 -10.71 6.01 -45.42
C PRO A 431 -9.45 6.52 -46.11
N THR A 432 -8.44 6.88 -45.33
CA THR A 432 -7.11 7.28 -45.83
C THR A 432 -6.24 6.08 -46.18
N LEU A 433 -6.46 4.94 -45.50
CA LEU A 433 -5.85 3.65 -45.79
C LEU A 433 -6.80 2.76 -46.60
N GLN A 434 -6.30 2.17 -47.70
CA GLN A 434 -7.02 1.14 -48.45
C GLN A 434 -6.68 -0.25 -47.89
N ALA A 435 -7.68 -0.94 -47.32
CA ALA A 435 -7.48 -2.23 -46.69
C ALA A 435 -7.76 -3.41 -47.63
N SER A 436 -6.86 -4.39 -47.67
CA SER A 436 -7.03 -5.63 -48.43
C SER A 436 -7.41 -6.81 -47.52
N PHE A 437 -8.61 -7.36 -47.74
CA PHE A 437 -9.13 -8.51 -47.01
C PHE A 437 -8.80 -9.87 -47.65
N ALA A 438 -7.99 -9.88 -48.72
CA ALA A 438 -7.45 -11.10 -49.31
C ALA A 438 -6.63 -11.87 -48.28
N LEU A 439 -6.60 -13.21 -48.34
CA LEU A 439 -5.95 -14.01 -47.31
C LEU A 439 -4.43 -13.81 -47.32
N HIS A 440 -3.89 -13.24 -46.24
CA HIS A 440 -2.45 -13.11 -46.02
C HIS A 440 -1.86 -14.43 -45.50
N GLU A 441 -0.65 -14.80 -45.92
CA GLU A 441 0.00 -16.08 -45.57
C GLU A 441 0.13 -16.29 -44.04
N ASP A 442 0.51 -15.22 -43.32
CA ASP A 442 0.58 -15.18 -41.85
C ASP A 442 -0.75 -14.95 -41.10
N ALA A 443 -1.87 -14.83 -41.82
CA ALA A 443 -3.17 -14.61 -41.17
C ALA A 443 -3.58 -15.81 -40.31
N ASN A 444 -3.17 -17.03 -40.68
CA ASN A 444 -3.44 -18.26 -39.93
C ASN A 444 -2.20 -18.67 -39.09
N PRO A 445 -2.17 -18.39 -37.77
CA PRO A 445 -0.99 -18.64 -36.95
C PRO A 445 -0.68 -20.14 -36.82
N SER A 446 0.60 -20.48 -36.72
CA SER A 446 1.09 -21.87 -36.59
C SER A 446 0.44 -22.64 -35.43
N SER A 447 0.12 -21.97 -34.32
CA SER A 447 -0.59 -22.56 -33.18
C SER A 447 -1.99 -23.06 -33.52
N ARG A 448 -2.70 -22.36 -34.42
CA ARG A 448 -4.03 -22.77 -34.91
C ARG A 448 -3.90 -23.86 -35.98
N LYS A 449 -2.90 -23.75 -36.88
CA LYS A 449 -2.58 -24.80 -37.87
C LYS A 449 -2.24 -26.14 -37.19
N ARG A 450 -1.61 -26.10 -36.02
CA ARG A 450 -1.24 -27.27 -35.18
C ARG A 450 -2.34 -27.76 -34.24
N GLY A 451 -3.55 -27.20 -34.30
CA GLY A 451 -4.68 -27.64 -33.47
C GLY A 451 -4.53 -27.44 -31.96
N LEU A 452 -3.63 -26.54 -31.51
CA LEU A 452 -3.40 -26.32 -30.08
C LEU A 452 -4.64 -25.69 -29.42
N LYS A 453 -5.21 -26.37 -28.41
CA LYS A 453 -6.36 -25.87 -27.64
C LYS A 453 -5.96 -24.62 -26.86
N ARG A 454 -6.51 -23.46 -27.26
CA ARG A 454 -6.25 -22.15 -26.61
C ARG A 454 -7.27 -21.79 -25.53
N PHE A 455 -8.47 -22.37 -25.63
CA PHE A 455 -9.54 -22.23 -24.65
C PHE A 455 -9.83 -23.61 -24.08
N PRO A 456 -9.51 -23.87 -22.81
CA PRO A 456 -9.91 -25.12 -22.17
C PRO A 456 -11.44 -25.19 -22.11
N GLU A 457 -11.98 -26.38 -22.39
CA GLU A 457 -13.40 -26.65 -22.18
C GLU A 457 -13.65 -26.75 -20.68
N ASN A 458 -14.78 -26.20 -20.22
CA ASN A 458 -15.14 -26.32 -18.81
C ASN A 458 -15.32 -27.82 -18.49
N PRO A 459 -14.67 -28.34 -17.43
CA PRO A 459 -14.68 -29.76 -17.12
C PRO A 459 -16.06 -30.25 -16.66
N GLU A 460 -16.92 -29.37 -16.14
CA GLU A 460 -18.26 -29.72 -15.63
C GLU A 460 -19.33 -28.65 -15.94
N PRO A 461 -20.63 -29.01 -15.99
CA PRO A 461 -21.73 -28.05 -15.87
C PRO A 461 -21.64 -27.26 -14.56
N PHE A 462 -21.94 -25.95 -14.58
CA PHE A 462 -21.85 -25.04 -13.42
C PHE A 462 -20.42 -24.76 -12.89
N TRP A 463 -19.40 -24.92 -13.74
CA TRP A 463 -18.03 -24.51 -13.45
C TRP A 463 -17.94 -23.00 -13.18
N GLY A 464 -17.69 -22.61 -11.93
CA GLY A 464 -17.58 -21.22 -11.52
C GLY A 464 -17.46 -21.03 -9.99
N PRO A 465 -17.25 -19.79 -9.52
CA PRO A 465 -17.19 -19.48 -8.10
C PRO A 465 -18.49 -19.86 -7.39
N LYS A 466 -18.41 -20.72 -6.37
CA LYS A 466 -19.56 -21.15 -5.58
C LYS A 466 -20.03 -20.03 -4.65
N ALA A 467 -21.31 -20.07 -4.26
CA ALA A 467 -21.86 -19.11 -3.30
C ALA A 467 -21.02 -19.06 -2.02
N ARG A 468 -20.82 -17.84 -1.50
CA ARG A 468 -20.14 -17.62 -0.23
C ARG A 468 -20.85 -18.39 0.88
N ALA A 469 -20.10 -19.09 1.73
CA ALA A 469 -20.65 -19.76 2.90
C ALA A 469 -21.45 -18.75 3.75
N LYS A 470 -22.66 -19.13 4.16
CA LYS A 470 -23.45 -18.32 5.09
C LYS A 470 -22.68 -18.25 6.42
N PRO A 471 -22.64 -17.09 7.09
CA PRO A 471 -22.10 -17.01 8.45
C PRO A 471 -22.92 -17.98 9.32
N GLY A 472 -22.22 -18.91 9.98
CA GLY A 472 -22.79 -19.77 11.02
C GLY A 472 -22.98 -19.02 12.32
#